data_AF-A0A5R9G343-F1
#
_entry.id   AF-A0A5R9G343-F1
#
_cell.length_a   1.000
_cell.length_b   1.000
_cell.length_c   1.000
_cell.angle_alpha   90.00
_cell.angle_beta   90.00
_cell.angle_gamma   90.00
#
_symmetry.space_group_name_H-M   'P 1'
#
loop_
_entity.id
_entity.type
_entity.pdbx_description
1 polymer ?
#
loop_
_entity_poly.entity_id
_entity_poly.type
_entity_poly.pdbx_seq_one_letter_code
_entity_poly.pdbx_strand_id
1 'polypeptide(L)'
;DYRADQASPRAAAVTGDGGRTWGPAAQPPPAYRSGVAWLPHSRSAALAVGPTGTDLTTDGGRTWRTLDTGSYDTVDCTPDMGCWASGEKGRVARLER
;
A
#
# COMPACT_ATOMS: atom_id res chain seq x y z
N ASP A 1 14.72 11.73 -6.89
CA ASP A 1 13.75 12.36 -5.97
C ASP A 1 12.33 12.01 -6.31
N TYR A 2 11.52 11.69 -5.30
CA TYR A 2 10.07 11.55 -5.42
C TYR A 2 9.39 12.82 -4.90
N ARG A 3 8.19 13.12 -5.40
CA ARG A 3 7.37 14.23 -4.91
C ARG A 3 6.13 13.64 -4.26
N ALA A 4 6.08 13.70 -2.93
CA ALA A 4 5.07 13.02 -2.11
C ALA A 4 3.62 13.33 -2.51
N ASP A 5 3.38 14.58 -2.92
CA ASP A 5 2.03 15.12 -3.15
C ASP A 5 1.63 15.16 -4.63
N GLN A 6 2.47 14.61 -5.52
CA GLN A 6 2.14 14.54 -6.94
C GLN A 6 1.37 13.27 -7.28
N ALA A 7 0.38 13.42 -8.17
CA ALA A 7 -0.34 12.29 -8.73
C ALA A 7 0.64 11.30 -9.36
N SER A 8 0.47 10.03 -9.04
CA SER A 8 1.30 8.96 -9.58
C SER A 8 0.44 7.99 -10.42
N PRO A 9 0.08 8.36 -11.65
CA PRO A 9 -0.89 7.63 -12.48
C PRO A 9 -0.41 6.22 -12.87
N ARG A 10 0.83 5.86 -12.56
CA ARG A 10 1.42 4.53 -12.77
C ARG A 10 2.16 4.04 -11.52
N ALA A 11 1.60 4.29 -10.33
CA ALA A 11 2.19 3.89 -9.04
C ALA A 11 2.15 2.38 -8.75
N ALA A 12 1.39 1.61 -9.52
CA ALA A 12 1.23 0.17 -9.29
C ALA A 12 1.17 -0.60 -10.62
N ALA A 13 1.69 -1.81 -10.59
CA ALA A 13 1.61 -2.78 -11.66
C ALA A 13 1.33 -4.16 -11.07
N VAL A 14 0.64 -5.01 -11.84
CA VAL A 14 0.28 -6.38 -11.49
C VAL A 14 0.86 -7.35 -12.50
N THR A 15 1.13 -8.57 -12.06
CA THR A 15 1.61 -9.66 -12.90
C THR A 15 0.72 -10.89 -12.71
N GLY A 16 0.50 -11.64 -13.80
CA GLY A 16 -0.18 -12.94 -13.79
C GLY A 16 0.77 -14.12 -14.00
N ASP A 17 2.04 -13.87 -14.29
CA ASP A 17 3.00 -14.86 -14.76
C ASP A 17 4.28 -14.92 -13.89
N GLY A 18 4.18 -14.51 -12.63
CA GLY A 18 5.29 -14.52 -11.68
C GLY A 18 6.31 -13.40 -11.92
N GLY A 19 5.87 -12.29 -12.53
CA GLY A 19 6.70 -11.10 -12.75
C GLY A 19 7.48 -11.09 -14.06
N ARG A 20 7.19 -12.01 -14.99
CA ARG A 20 7.80 -12.00 -16.34
C ARG A 20 7.22 -10.87 -17.17
N THR A 21 5.92 -10.62 -17.04
CA THR A 21 5.23 -9.46 -17.62
C THR A 21 4.44 -8.71 -16.55
N TRP A 22 4.34 -7.40 -16.74
CA TRP A 22 3.66 -6.48 -15.83
C TRP A 22 2.69 -5.61 -16.62
N GLY A 23 1.46 -5.50 -16.12
CA GLY A 23 0.46 -4.55 -16.60
C GLY A 23 0.18 -3.48 -15.54
N PRO A 24 -0.15 -2.24 -15.93
CA PRO A 24 -0.54 -1.22 -14.96
C PRO A 24 -1.78 -1.66 -14.17
N ALA A 25 -1.84 -1.28 -12.89
CA ALA A 25 -3.08 -1.41 -12.13
C ALA A 25 -4.18 -0.55 -12.78
N ALA A 26 -5.41 -1.05 -12.80
CA ALA A 26 -6.55 -0.31 -13.38
C ALA A 26 -6.85 0.96 -12.58
N GLN A 27 -6.67 0.90 -11.26
CA GLN A 27 -6.76 2.04 -10.35
C GLN A 27 -5.60 1.96 -9.35
N PRO A 28 -4.45 2.60 -9.65
CA PRO A 28 -3.30 2.61 -8.74
C PRO A 28 -3.56 3.52 -7.52
N PRO A 29 -2.71 3.47 -6.48
CA PRO A 29 -2.71 4.48 -5.43
C PRO A 29 -2.59 5.89 -6.03
N PRO A 30 -3.25 6.90 -5.45
CA PRO A 30 -3.31 8.24 -6.04
C PRO A 30 -1.96 8.95 -6.08
N ALA A 31 -1.05 8.58 -5.17
CA ALA A 31 0.25 9.21 -5.00
C ALA A 31 1.31 8.18 -4.59
N TYR A 32 2.54 8.65 -4.37
CA TYR A 32 3.65 7.81 -3.93
C TYR A 32 3.37 7.10 -2.60
N ARG A 33 3.77 5.83 -2.52
CA ARG A 33 3.74 4.99 -1.31
C ARG A 33 5.14 4.42 -1.08
N SER A 34 5.65 4.59 0.13
CA SER A 34 7.00 4.18 0.53
C SER A 34 7.06 2.72 0.99
N GLY A 35 5.96 2.16 1.47
CA GLY A 35 5.88 0.78 1.95
C GLY A 35 4.62 0.06 1.49
N VAL A 36 4.68 -1.27 1.37
CA VAL A 36 3.54 -2.14 1.08
C VAL A 36 3.70 -3.48 1.79
N ALA A 37 2.61 -3.99 2.38
CA ALA A 37 2.56 -5.28 3.05
C ALA A 37 1.27 -6.03 2.71
N TRP A 38 1.39 -7.34 2.42
CA TRP A 38 0.23 -8.21 2.24
C TRP A 38 -0.43 -8.51 3.58
N LEU A 39 -1.76 -8.51 3.60
CA LEU A 39 -2.49 -8.93 4.79
C LEU A 39 -2.33 -10.43 5.01
N PRO A 40 -2.08 -10.87 6.25
CA PRO A 40 -1.90 -12.27 6.59
C PRO A 40 -3.16 -13.05 6.24
N HIS A 41 -2.96 -14.28 5.77
CA HIS A 41 -4.02 -15.18 5.29
C HIS A 41 -4.84 -14.66 4.10
N SER A 42 -4.44 -13.55 3.47
CA SER A 42 -5.02 -13.08 2.21
C SER A 42 -4.05 -13.27 1.06
N ARG A 43 -4.56 -13.69 -0.10
CA ARG A 43 -3.80 -13.75 -1.36
C ARG A 43 -4.03 -12.53 -2.26
N SER A 44 -4.90 -11.61 -1.86
CA SER A 44 -5.34 -10.50 -2.70
C SER A 44 -5.43 -9.17 -1.97
N ALA A 45 -5.25 -9.13 -0.65
CA ALA A 45 -5.35 -7.90 0.13
C ALA A 45 -3.99 -7.43 0.64
N ALA A 46 -3.68 -6.14 0.43
CA ALA A 46 -2.44 -5.51 0.87
C ALA A 46 -2.69 -4.04 1.25
N LEU A 47 -1.90 -3.53 2.18
CA LEU A 47 -1.83 -2.12 2.53
C LEU A 47 -0.60 -1.49 1.91
N ALA A 48 -0.74 -0.33 1.31
CA ALA A 48 0.36 0.53 0.87
C ALA A 48 0.31 1.83 1.67
N VAL A 49 1.42 2.27 2.21
CA VAL A 49 1.52 3.49 3.03
C VAL A 49 2.52 4.47 2.45
N GLY A 50 2.32 5.74 2.71
CA GLY A 50 3.27 6.79 2.35
C GLY A 50 2.95 8.12 3.02
N PRO A 51 3.69 9.18 2.66
CA PRO A 51 3.55 10.49 3.30
C PRO A 51 2.16 11.12 3.15
N THR A 52 1.41 10.71 2.13
CA THR A 52 0.09 11.26 1.79
C THR A 52 -1.07 10.29 2.01
N GLY A 53 -0.82 9.16 2.69
CA GLY A 53 -1.91 8.27 3.10
C GLY A 53 -1.59 6.78 3.04
N THR A 54 -2.63 6.02 3.38
CA THR A 54 -2.68 4.56 3.35
C THR A 54 -3.76 4.12 2.37
N ASP A 55 -3.43 3.21 1.46
CA ASP A 55 -4.35 2.61 0.51
C ASP A 55 -4.43 1.09 0.70
N LEU A 56 -5.62 0.54 0.48
CA LEU A 56 -5.91 -0.88 0.55
C LEU A 56 -6.30 -1.40 -0.83
N THR A 57 -5.74 -2.55 -1.20
CA THR A 57 -6.29 -3.40 -2.25
C THR A 57 -6.94 -4.63 -1.62
N THR A 58 -7.94 -5.20 -2.28
CA THR A 58 -8.51 -6.51 -1.95
C THR A 58 -8.57 -7.45 -3.17
N ASP A 59 -8.05 -7.00 -4.31
CA ASP A 59 -8.14 -7.68 -5.61
C ASP A 59 -6.77 -7.94 -6.25
N GLY A 60 -5.72 -8.04 -5.42
CA GLY A 60 -4.37 -8.36 -5.84
C GLY A 60 -3.62 -7.17 -6.45
N GLY A 61 -3.95 -5.95 -6.02
CA GLY A 61 -3.29 -4.73 -6.46
C GLY A 61 -3.83 -4.15 -7.78
N ARG A 62 -4.96 -4.65 -8.30
CA ARG A 62 -5.58 -4.14 -9.53
C ARG A 62 -6.29 -2.82 -9.28
N THR A 63 -6.94 -2.71 -8.13
CA THR A 63 -7.55 -1.47 -7.63
C THR A 63 -7.12 -1.18 -6.20
N TRP A 64 -6.93 0.10 -5.91
CA TRP A 64 -6.52 0.63 -4.60
C TRP A 64 -7.52 1.69 -4.14
N ARG A 65 -7.91 1.62 -2.86
CA ARG A 65 -8.78 2.60 -2.21
C ARG A 65 -8.07 3.25 -1.02
N THR A 66 -8.18 4.56 -0.87
CA THR A 66 -7.61 5.27 0.27
C THR A 66 -8.42 4.97 1.53
N LEU A 67 -7.73 4.57 2.60
CA LEU A 67 -8.31 4.34 3.93
C LEU A 67 -8.04 5.47 4.91
N ASP A 68 -6.84 6.06 4.82
CA ASP A 68 -6.37 7.10 5.72
C ASP A 68 -5.47 8.06 4.94
N THR A 69 -5.42 9.33 5.36
CA THR A 69 -4.56 10.36 4.75
C THR A 69 -3.34 10.70 5.64
N GLY A 70 -3.15 9.96 6.73
CA GLY A 70 -1.99 10.08 7.60
C GLY A 70 -0.69 9.62 6.93
N SER A 71 0.40 10.25 7.34
CA SER A 71 1.75 9.93 6.90
C SER A 71 2.31 8.72 7.67
N TYR A 72 2.71 7.69 6.92
CA TYR A 72 3.57 6.61 7.41
C TYR A 72 4.69 6.34 6.42
N ASP A 73 5.85 5.97 6.96
CA ASP A 73 7.06 5.69 6.18
C ASP A 73 7.16 4.21 5.81
N THR A 74 6.66 3.31 6.65
CA THR A 74 6.68 1.87 6.44
C THR A 74 5.48 1.17 7.08
N VAL A 75 5.18 -0.03 6.59
CA VAL A 75 4.13 -0.93 7.09
C VAL A 75 4.64 -2.36 7.06
N ASP A 76 4.28 -3.14 8.08
CA ASP A 76 4.52 -4.58 8.11
C ASP A 76 3.33 -5.31 8.71
N CYS A 77 3.13 -6.55 8.28
CA CYS A 77 2.04 -7.40 8.73
C CYS A 77 2.56 -8.78 9.13
N THR A 78 2.24 -9.19 10.35
CA THR A 78 2.68 -10.44 10.96
C THR A 78 1.64 -11.55 10.78
N PRO A 79 2.06 -12.84 10.80
CA PRO A 79 1.13 -13.97 10.63
C PRO A 79 -0.02 -14.04 11.65
N ASP A 80 0.10 -13.38 12.80
CA ASP A 80 -0.92 -13.31 13.85
C ASP A 80 -2.00 -12.23 13.61
N MET A 81 -2.13 -11.73 12.38
CA MET A 81 -3.07 -10.68 11.97
C MET A 81 -2.69 -9.25 12.40
N GLY A 82 -1.57 -9.05 13.08
CA GLY A 82 -1.09 -7.71 13.42
C GLY A 82 -0.54 -6.99 12.19
N CYS A 83 -1.11 -5.85 11.82
CA CYS A 83 -0.50 -4.95 10.84
C CYS A 83 -0.18 -3.62 11.51
N TRP A 84 1.07 -3.19 11.40
CA TRP A 84 1.59 -1.99 12.04
C TRP A 84 2.21 -1.07 11.01
N ALA A 85 2.04 0.23 11.21
CA ALA A 85 2.69 1.26 10.41
C ALA A 85 3.43 2.24 11.32
N SER A 86 4.58 2.74 10.86
CA SER A 86 5.35 3.76 11.56
C SER A 86 5.64 4.94 10.65
N GLY A 87 5.62 6.16 11.19
CA GLY A 87 5.77 7.38 10.41
C GLY A 87 6.41 8.53 11.18
N GLU A 88 6.25 9.74 10.64
CA GLU A 88 6.90 10.94 11.15
C GLU A 88 6.65 11.18 12.65
N LYS A 89 7.64 11.78 13.31
CA LYS A 89 7.56 12.22 14.72
C LYS A 89 7.20 11.08 15.69
N GLY A 90 7.62 9.86 15.37
CA GLY A 90 7.38 8.67 16.20
C GLY A 90 5.94 8.16 16.14
N ARG A 91 5.18 8.52 15.10
CA ARG A 91 3.82 8.01 14.89
C ARG A 91 3.87 6.49 14.70
N VAL A 92 2.97 5.79 15.38
CA VAL A 92 2.72 4.36 15.22
C VAL A 92 1.22 4.14 15.09
N ALA A 93 0.81 3.28 14.16
CA ALA A 93 -0.57 2.85 14.01
C ALA A 93 -0.66 1.33 13.88
N ARG A 94 -1.83 0.82 14.23
CA ARG A 94 -2.21 -0.58 14.05
C ARG A 94 -3.52 -0.64 13.28
N LEU A 95 -3.61 -1.57 12.32
CA LEU A 95 -4.87 -1.82 11.63
C LEU A 95 -5.84 -2.49 12.61
N GLU A 96 -6.98 -1.84 12.84
CA GLU A 96 -8.10 -2.38 13.61
C GLU A 96 -9.26 -2.75 12.67
N ARG A 97 -10.15 -3.61 13.16
CA ARG A 97 -11.30 -4.13 12.42
C ARG A 97 -12.43 -3.10 12.30
#